data_AF-A0A7C4DNR8-F1
#
_entry.id   AF-A0A7C4DNR8-F1
#
_cell.length_a   1.000
_cell.length_b   1.000
_cell.length_c   1.000
_cell.angle_alpha   90.00
_cell.angle_beta   90.00
_cell.angle_gamma   90.00
#
_symmetry.space_group_name_H-M   'P 1'
#
loop_
_entity.id
_entity.type
_entity.pdbx_description
1 polymer ?
#
loop_
_entity_poly.entity_id
_entity_poly.type
_entity_poly.pdbx_seq_one_letter_code
_entity_poly.pdbx_strand_id
1 'polypeptide(L)'
;MNARRNPCRSLCPLLLAGLLCLPGMLAALDGASPADYAVQGLVAGLSAERFGEREAAARELERRGPDVFPLLKRLLEETADQELRIRLRLILKRMALVAETDPEALARYAREEAEARRFMESSRFYARAACAFLAEADRRTGDERAYWEHRARRAEERAARAEEWARALLNGQVMEQAGRSFVICAQQQFDGQAAVQYREIDLRSLTDWPEP
;
A
#
# COMPACT_ATOMS: atom_id res chain seq x y z
N MET A 1 -47.84 -51.13 -37.74
CA MET A 1 -47.45 -49.81 -37.19
C MET A 1 -47.62 -49.86 -35.68
N ASN A 2 -46.54 -50.12 -34.93
CA ASN A 2 -46.60 -50.29 -33.48
C ASN A 2 -45.88 -49.14 -32.79
N ALA A 3 -46.65 -48.42 -31.96
CA ALA A 3 -46.24 -47.28 -31.15
C ALA A 3 -45.23 -47.70 -30.07
N ARG A 4 -44.09 -47.01 -29.99
CA ARG A 4 -43.19 -47.07 -28.84
C ARG A 4 -43.42 -45.85 -27.95
N ARG A 5 -44.02 -46.10 -26.79
CA ARG A 5 -44.15 -45.16 -25.67
C ARG A 5 -42.89 -45.30 -24.81
N ASN A 6 -42.12 -44.22 -24.64
CA ASN A 6 -41.02 -44.17 -23.67
C ASN A 6 -41.58 -43.75 -22.30
N PRO A 7 -41.34 -44.53 -21.22
CA PRO A 7 -41.81 -44.15 -19.90
C PRO A 7 -40.92 -43.07 -19.27
N CYS A 8 -41.60 -42.05 -18.76
CA CYS A 8 -41.12 -41.18 -17.69
C CYS A 8 -40.62 -42.03 -16.51
N ARG A 9 -39.54 -41.57 -15.86
CA ARG A 9 -39.29 -41.58 -14.40
C ARG A 9 -37.78 -41.66 -14.14
N SER A 10 -37.19 -40.55 -13.70
CA SER A 10 -36.50 -40.54 -12.41
C SER A 10 -36.20 -39.09 -12.02
N LEU A 11 -37.11 -38.52 -11.23
CA LEU A 11 -36.86 -37.35 -10.42
C LEU A 11 -35.69 -37.68 -9.49
N CYS A 12 -34.59 -36.93 -9.58
CA CYS A 12 -33.55 -36.88 -8.55
C CYS A 12 -33.88 -35.72 -7.60
N PRO A 13 -34.42 -35.97 -6.39
CA PRO A 13 -34.71 -34.94 -5.43
C PRO A 13 -33.56 -34.89 -4.41
N LEU A 14 -32.37 -34.43 -4.81
CA LEU A 14 -31.23 -34.33 -3.90
C LEU A 14 -30.32 -33.12 -4.26
N LEU A 15 -30.94 -31.99 -4.61
CA LEU A 15 -30.26 -30.73 -4.95
C LEU A 15 -30.79 -29.54 -4.13
N LEU A 16 -31.14 -29.76 -2.86
CA LEU A 16 -31.77 -28.72 -2.02
C LEU A 16 -31.28 -28.67 -0.55
N ALA A 17 -30.06 -29.13 -0.27
CA ALA A 17 -29.52 -29.17 1.10
C ALA A 17 -28.08 -28.63 1.22
N GLY A 18 -27.75 -27.53 0.53
CA GLY A 18 -26.40 -26.95 0.54
C GLY A 18 -26.34 -25.42 0.46
N LEU A 19 -27.37 -24.71 0.91
CA LEU A 19 -27.47 -23.24 0.77
C LEU A 19 -27.59 -22.49 2.12
N LEU A 20 -26.99 -23.01 3.21
CA LEU A 20 -27.24 -22.46 4.56
C LEU A 20 -26.02 -22.36 5.50
N CYS A 21 -24.77 -22.34 4.99
CA CYS A 21 -23.58 -22.16 5.83
C CYS A 21 -22.52 -21.23 5.20
N LEU A 22 -22.87 -19.97 4.93
CA LEU A 22 -21.87 -18.92 4.75
C LEU A 22 -22.23 -17.57 5.44
N PRO A 23 -22.74 -17.53 6.69
CA PRO A 23 -22.77 -16.29 7.46
C PRO A 23 -21.43 -16.12 8.17
N GLY A 24 -20.39 -15.64 7.47
CA GLY A 24 -19.08 -15.46 8.12
C GLY A 24 -18.03 -14.67 7.36
N MET A 25 -18.21 -14.39 6.07
CA MET A 25 -17.18 -13.72 5.26
C MET A 25 -17.38 -12.21 5.08
N LEU A 26 -18.20 -11.56 5.91
CA LEU A 26 -18.53 -10.13 5.77
C LEU A 26 -17.82 -9.20 6.77
N ALA A 27 -17.00 -9.72 7.69
CA ALA A 27 -16.37 -8.92 8.76
C ALA A 27 -14.93 -8.43 8.46
N ALA A 28 -14.48 -8.44 7.20
CA ALA A 28 -13.11 -8.06 6.83
C ALA A 28 -13.01 -7.00 5.72
N LEU A 29 -14.13 -6.37 5.32
CA LEU A 29 -14.15 -5.30 4.31
C LEU A 29 -13.99 -3.89 4.90
N ASP A 30 -13.41 -3.78 6.10
CA ASP A 30 -13.24 -2.50 6.81
C ASP A 30 -11.98 -1.76 6.35
N GLY A 31 -12.13 -0.89 5.35
CA GLY A 31 -11.11 0.11 5.00
C GLY A 31 -10.53 0.05 3.61
N ALA A 32 -11.38 -0.17 2.62
CA ALA A 32 -11.09 0.32 1.29
C ALA A 32 -11.72 1.70 1.14
N SER A 33 -10.97 2.67 0.60
CA SER A 33 -11.58 3.93 0.16
C SER A 33 -12.57 3.67 -0.98
N PRO A 34 -13.54 4.58 -1.24
CA PRO A 34 -14.41 4.47 -2.42
C PRO A 34 -13.63 4.30 -3.74
N ALA A 35 -12.44 4.90 -3.82
CA ALA A 35 -11.54 4.73 -4.96
C ALA A 35 -10.98 3.30 -5.04
N ASP A 36 -10.63 2.68 -3.91
CA ASP A 36 -10.13 1.31 -3.85
C ASP A 36 -11.19 0.30 -4.30
N TYR A 37 -12.45 0.48 -3.91
CA TYR A 37 -13.54 -0.39 -4.39
C TYR A 37 -13.72 -0.29 -5.90
N ALA A 38 -13.60 0.91 -6.48
CA ALA A 38 -13.66 1.08 -7.92
C ALA A 38 -12.50 0.34 -8.61
N VAL A 39 -11.28 0.43 -8.08
CA VAL A 39 -10.12 -0.28 -8.63
C VAL A 39 -10.25 -1.80 -8.45
N GLN A 40 -10.73 -2.29 -7.30
CA GLN A 40 -10.98 -3.71 -7.06
C GLN A 40 -12.02 -4.27 -8.03
N GLY A 41 -13.08 -3.51 -8.35
CA GLY A 41 -14.04 -3.89 -9.38
C GLY A 41 -13.41 -4.05 -10.76
N LEU A 42 -12.49 -3.15 -11.12
CA LEU A 42 -11.72 -3.26 -12.37
C LEU A 42 -10.78 -4.47 -12.36
N VAL A 43 -10.11 -4.73 -11.24
CA VAL A 43 -9.24 -5.91 -11.09
C VAL A 43 -10.05 -7.21 -11.20
N ALA A 44 -11.23 -7.28 -10.59
CA ALA A 44 -12.14 -8.41 -10.78
C ALA A 44 -12.55 -8.57 -12.26
N GLY A 45 -12.77 -7.45 -12.97
CA GLY A 45 -13.02 -7.43 -14.41
C GLY A 45 -11.89 -8.03 -15.27
N LEU A 46 -10.64 -8.07 -14.77
CA LEU A 46 -9.53 -8.72 -15.48
C LEU A 46 -9.68 -10.24 -15.59
N SER A 47 -10.52 -10.84 -14.74
CA SER A 47 -10.85 -12.28 -14.77
C SER A 47 -12.19 -12.57 -15.45
N ALA A 48 -12.84 -11.57 -16.08
CA ALA A 48 -14.08 -11.79 -16.83
C ALA A 48 -13.89 -12.81 -17.96
N GLU A 49 -14.91 -13.61 -18.28
CA GLU A 49 -14.83 -14.63 -19.34
C GLU A 49 -14.73 -14.00 -20.75
N ARG A 50 -15.37 -12.85 -20.94
CA ARG A 50 -15.42 -12.15 -22.23
C ARG A 50 -14.19 -11.28 -22.42
N PHE A 51 -13.51 -11.45 -23.55
CA PHE A 51 -12.29 -10.70 -23.88
C PHE A 51 -12.48 -9.18 -23.82
N GLY A 52 -13.58 -8.67 -24.37
CA GLY A 52 -13.85 -7.23 -24.39
C GLY A 52 -14.00 -6.60 -23.00
N GLU A 53 -14.56 -7.34 -22.03
CA GLU A 53 -14.71 -6.88 -20.64
C GLU A 53 -13.35 -6.83 -19.93
N ARG A 54 -12.51 -7.86 -20.15
CA ARG A 54 -11.13 -7.86 -19.63
C ARG A 54 -10.30 -6.71 -20.20
N GLU A 55 -10.41 -6.49 -21.51
CA GLU A 55 -9.66 -5.43 -22.17
C GLU A 55 -10.12 -4.04 -21.72
N ALA A 56 -11.43 -3.83 -21.57
CA ALA A 56 -11.98 -2.58 -21.06
C ALA A 56 -11.50 -2.30 -19.63
N ALA A 57 -11.52 -3.30 -18.75
CA ALA A 57 -11.00 -3.18 -17.40
C ALA A 57 -9.50 -2.83 -17.37
N ALA A 58 -8.68 -3.49 -18.21
CA ALA A 58 -7.26 -3.20 -18.32
C ALA A 58 -6.99 -1.76 -18.79
N ARG A 59 -7.69 -1.30 -19.83
CA ARG A 59 -7.56 0.08 -20.34
C ARG A 59 -8.02 1.12 -19.32
N GLU A 60 -9.03 0.81 -18.52
CA GLU A 60 -9.48 1.69 -17.44
C GLU A 60 -8.41 1.83 -16.35
N LEU A 61 -7.80 0.72 -15.93
CA LEU A 61 -6.70 0.72 -14.98
C LEU A 61 -5.51 1.52 -15.52
N GLU A 62 -5.14 1.32 -16.79
CA GLU A 62 -4.08 2.10 -17.45
C GLU A 62 -4.41 3.60 -17.47
N ARG A 63 -5.67 3.97 -17.74
CA ARG A 63 -6.11 5.39 -17.79
C ARG A 63 -6.06 6.08 -16.43
N ARG A 64 -6.29 5.36 -15.34
CA ARG A 64 -6.10 5.90 -13.99
C ARG A 64 -4.64 6.20 -13.67
N GLY A 65 -3.72 5.64 -14.45
CA GLY A 65 -2.32 6.01 -14.43
C GLY A 65 -1.63 5.71 -13.09
N PRO A 66 -0.59 6.46 -12.73
CA PRO A 66 0.32 6.11 -11.64
C PRO A 66 -0.35 5.91 -10.26
N ASP A 67 -1.49 6.53 -10.01
CA ASP A 67 -2.16 6.51 -8.70
C ASP A 67 -2.64 5.10 -8.29
N VAL A 68 -2.93 4.21 -9.24
CA VAL A 68 -3.35 2.84 -8.92
C VAL A 68 -2.17 1.86 -8.78
N PHE A 69 -0.95 2.31 -9.06
CA PHE A 69 0.23 1.46 -9.11
C PHE A 69 0.55 0.76 -7.78
N PRO A 70 0.53 1.43 -6.60
CA PRO A 70 0.77 0.76 -5.32
C PRO A 70 -0.24 -0.35 -5.03
N LEU A 71 -1.53 -0.10 -5.32
CA LEU A 71 -2.61 -1.07 -5.11
C LEU A 71 -2.45 -2.29 -6.04
N LEU A 72 -2.15 -2.07 -7.32
CA LEU A 72 -1.92 -3.17 -8.27
C LEU A 72 -0.69 -4.01 -7.91
N LYS A 73 0.38 -3.38 -7.38
CA LYS A 73 1.55 -4.10 -6.84
C LYS A 73 1.18 -4.99 -5.66
N ARG A 74 0.43 -4.46 -4.69
CA ARG A 74 -0.03 -5.26 -3.54
C ARG A 74 -0.89 -6.45 -3.99
N LEU A 75 -1.88 -6.21 -4.86
CA LEU A 75 -2.75 -7.27 -5.38
C LEU A 75 -2.00 -8.33 -6.19
N LEU A 76 -0.92 -7.95 -6.87
CA LEU A 76 -0.05 -8.88 -7.59
C LEU A 76 0.65 -9.86 -6.65
N GLU A 77 1.05 -9.40 -5.46
CA GLU A 77 1.72 -10.21 -4.43
C GLU A 77 0.72 -11.12 -3.69
N GLU A 78 -0.49 -10.62 -3.45
CA GLU A 78 -1.54 -11.34 -2.70
C GLU A 78 -2.30 -12.37 -3.53
N THR A 79 -2.43 -12.18 -4.85
CA THR A 79 -3.25 -13.06 -5.69
C THR A 79 -2.64 -14.44 -5.88
N ALA A 80 -3.43 -15.49 -5.64
CA ALA A 80 -3.05 -16.87 -5.95
C ALA A 80 -3.31 -17.26 -7.42
N ASP A 81 -4.18 -16.53 -8.13
CA ASP A 81 -4.52 -16.79 -9.52
C ASP A 81 -3.36 -16.42 -10.45
N GLN A 82 -2.79 -17.42 -11.11
CA GLN A 82 -1.65 -17.26 -12.00
C GLN A 82 -1.98 -16.42 -13.24
N GLU A 83 -3.20 -16.52 -13.77
CA GLU A 83 -3.59 -15.77 -14.97
C GLU A 83 -3.80 -14.29 -14.63
N LEU A 84 -4.48 -14.00 -13.51
CA LEU A 84 -4.61 -12.65 -12.99
C LEU A 84 -3.23 -12.03 -12.70
N ARG A 85 -2.32 -12.79 -12.09
CA ARG A 85 -0.95 -12.35 -11.82
C ARG A 85 -0.20 -11.94 -13.10
N ILE A 86 -0.33 -12.72 -14.18
CA ILE A 86 0.28 -12.39 -15.48
C ILE A 86 -0.31 -11.09 -16.04
N ARG A 87 -1.63 -10.92 -16.00
CA ARG A 87 -2.31 -9.72 -16.49
C ARG A 87 -1.90 -8.47 -15.72
N LEU A 88 -1.88 -8.55 -14.38
CA LEU A 88 -1.43 -7.45 -13.51
C LEU A 88 0.02 -7.04 -13.84
N ARG A 89 0.93 -8.00 -14.07
CA ARG A 89 2.31 -7.69 -14.50
C ARG A 89 2.37 -6.95 -15.84
N LEU A 90 1.56 -7.36 -16.82
CA LEU A 90 1.53 -6.71 -18.13
C LEU A 90 1.01 -5.27 -18.03
N ILE A 91 -0.04 -5.04 -17.24
CA ILE A 91 -0.58 -3.69 -16.99
C ILE A 91 0.46 -2.82 -16.29
N LEU A 92 1.06 -3.30 -15.20
CA LEU A 92 2.12 -2.57 -14.48
C LEU A 92 3.30 -2.24 -15.41
N LYS A 93 3.71 -3.16 -16.29
CA LYS A 93 4.78 -2.91 -17.27
C LYS A 93 4.40 -1.83 -18.28
N ARG A 94 3.16 -1.84 -18.79
CA ARG A 94 2.68 -0.80 -19.72
C ARG A 94 2.61 0.57 -19.05
N MET A 95 2.10 0.62 -17.81
CA MET A 95 2.06 1.85 -17.03
C MET A 95 3.47 2.39 -16.75
N ALA A 96 4.42 1.51 -16.41
CA ALA A 96 5.81 1.89 -16.24
C ALA A 96 6.42 2.45 -17.54
N LEU A 97 6.15 1.83 -18.69
CA LEU A 97 6.58 2.35 -19.99
C LEU A 97 5.98 3.73 -20.30
N VAL A 98 4.70 3.95 -20.00
CA VAL A 98 4.05 5.27 -20.17
C VAL A 98 4.69 6.30 -19.24
N ALA A 99 4.93 5.93 -17.98
CA ALA A 99 5.63 6.80 -17.03
C ALA A 99 7.06 7.11 -17.51
N GLU A 100 7.80 6.13 -18.05
CA GLU A 100 9.13 6.33 -18.62
C GLU A 100 9.16 7.32 -19.79
N THR A 101 8.06 7.38 -20.55
CA THR A 101 7.90 8.34 -21.66
C THR A 101 7.42 9.72 -21.22
N ASP A 102 6.98 9.89 -19.97
CA ASP A 102 6.61 11.16 -19.37
C ASP A 102 7.75 11.69 -18.48
N PRO A 103 8.56 12.64 -18.98
CA PRO A 103 9.72 13.15 -18.24
C PRO A 103 9.32 13.85 -16.93
N GLU A 104 8.12 14.42 -16.85
CA GLU A 104 7.65 15.10 -15.63
C GLU A 104 7.28 14.07 -14.56
N ALA A 105 6.60 12.99 -14.93
CA ALA A 105 6.29 11.89 -14.02
C ALA A 105 7.57 11.20 -13.52
N LEU A 106 8.53 10.93 -14.40
CA LEU A 106 9.85 10.40 -14.01
C LEU A 106 10.57 11.33 -13.03
N ALA A 107 10.61 12.63 -13.32
CA ALA A 107 11.25 13.61 -12.45
C ALA A 107 10.57 13.71 -11.08
N ARG A 108 9.25 13.52 -11.00
CA ARG A 108 8.53 13.43 -9.73
C ARG A 108 8.91 12.16 -8.96
N TYR A 109 8.85 11.00 -9.59
CA TYR A 109 9.23 9.73 -8.95
C TYR A 109 10.68 9.70 -8.47
N ALA A 110 11.61 10.18 -9.28
CA ALA A 110 13.01 10.26 -8.91
C ALA A 110 13.24 11.18 -7.71
N ARG A 111 12.48 12.28 -7.59
CA ARG A 111 12.51 13.17 -6.42
C ARG A 111 11.98 12.47 -5.18
N GLU A 112 10.81 11.84 -5.26
CA GLU A 112 10.20 11.10 -4.15
C GLU A 112 11.10 9.96 -3.65
N GLU A 113 11.72 9.20 -4.56
CA GLU A 113 12.65 8.13 -4.22
C GLU A 113 13.94 8.68 -3.58
N ALA A 114 14.50 9.76 -4.12
CA ALA A 114 15.67 10.42 -3.54
C ALA A 114 15.39 10.94 -2.13
N GLU A 115 14.21 11.53 -1.90
CA GLU A 115 13.78 11.98 -0.57
C GLU A 115 13.61 10.80 0.39
N ALA A 116 12.90 9.73 -0.02
CA ALA A 116 12.76 8.53 0.78
C ALA A 116 14.12 7.93 1.19
N ARG A 117 15.07 7.92 0.26
CA ARG A 117 16.45 7.47 0.53
C ARG A 117 17.16 8.35 1.56
N ARG A 118 17.04 9.68 1.45
CA ARG A 118 17.62 10.62 2.43
C ARG A 118 17.06 10.40 3.83
N PHE A 119 15.76 10.14 3.95
CA PHE A 119 15.14 9.80 5.24
C PHE A 119 15.65 8.48 5.81
N MET A 120 15.79 7.46 4.97
CA MET A 120 16.32 6.17 5.41
C MET A 120 17.79 6.26 5.84
N GLU A 121 18.60 7.06 5.16
CA GLU A 121 19.98 7.36 5.57
C GLU A 121 20.02 8.14 6.89
N SER A 122 19.16 9.13 7.06
CA SER A 122 19.00 9.88 8.32
C SER A 122 18.60 8.97 9.47
N SER A 123 17.67 8.03 9.25
CA SER A 123 17.27 7.03 10.24
C SER A 123 18.46 6.20 10.72
N ARG A 124 19.26 5.69 9.78
CA ARG A 124 20.49 4.91 10.09
C ARG A 124 21.51 5.74 10.84
N PHE A 125 21.68 7.01 10.49
CA PHE A 125 22.57 7.94 11.20
C PHE A 125 22.13 8.10 12.66
N TYR A 126 20.85 8.40 12.90
CA TYR A 126 20.34 8.59 14.26
C TYR A 126 20.36 7.31 15.09
N ALA A 127 20.11 6.15 14.50
CA ALA A 127 20.26 4.87 15.18
C ALA A 127 21.71 4.64 15.66
N ARG A 128 22.70 4.96 14.82
CA ARG A 128 24.12 4.89 15.21
C ARG A 128 24.46 5.90 16.32
N ALA A 129 23.92 7.12 16.23
CA ALA A 129 24.11 8.15 17.26
C ALA A 129 23.51 7.71 18.61
N ALA A 130 22.33 7.09 18.61
CA ALA A 130 21.71 6.53 19.81
C ALA A 130 22.63 5.49 20.47
N CYS A 131 23.15 4.52 19.70
CA CYS A 131 24.10 3.54 20.21
C CYS A 131 25.36 4.19 20.80
N ALA A 132 25.91 5.22 20.15
CA ALA A 132 27.07 5.94 20.64
C ALA A 132 26.78 6.69 21.95
N PHE A 133 25.60 7.29 22.10
CA PHE A 133 25.18 7.96 23.33
C PHE A 133 24.96 6.99 24.48
N LEU A 134 24.38 5.81 24.22
CA LEU A 134 24.28 4.75 25.23
C LEU A 134 25.66 4.26 25.68
N ALA A 135 26.56 4.00 24.73
CA ALA A 135 27.93 3.58 25.05
C ALA A 135 28.71 4.62 25.86
N GLU A 136 28.43 5.92 25.67
CA GLU A 136 29.00 6.98 26.50
C GLU A 136 28.30 7.05 27.86
N ALA A 137 26.98 6.90 27.93
CA ALA A 137 26.21 6.87 29.18
C ALA A 137 26.71 5.77 30.14
N ASP A 138 27.05 4.59 29.61
CA ASP A 138 27.60 3.46 30.37
C ASP A 138 28.96 3.78 31.02
N ARG A 139 29.69 4.76 30.50
CA ARG A 139 30.97 5.24 31.07
C ARG A 139 30.79 6.33 32.13
N ARG A 140 29.58 6.86 32.27
CA ARG A 140 29.25 7.98 33.17
C ARG A 140 28.45 7.50 34.37
N THR A 141 28.33 8.36 35.38
CA THR A 141 27.53 8.12 36.58
C THR A 141 26.68 9.34 36.91
N GLY A 142 25.64 9.16 37.73
CA GLY A 142 24.78 10.23 38.20
C GLY A 142 24.13 11.03 37.05
N ASP A 143 24.14 12.35 37.19
CA ASP A 143 23.46 13.28 36.27
C ASP A 143 24.04 13.25 34.85
N GLU A 144 25.35 13.01 34.70
CA GLU A 144 25.98 12.90 33.39
C GLU A 144 25.43 11.70 32.61
N ARG A 145 25.24 10.55 33.27
CA ARG A 145 24.63 9.37 32.66
C ARG A 145 23.21 9.68 32.18
N ALA A 146 22.40 10.29 33.04
CA ALA A 146 21.02 10.66 32.70
C ALA A 146 20.94 11.61 31.49
N TYR A 147 21.89 12.55 31.38
CA TYR A 147 22.00 13.44 30.21
C TYR A 147 22.25 12.65 28.91
N TRP A 148 23.19 11.71 28.91
CA TRP A 148 23.49 10.90 27.71
C TRP A 148 22.36 9.93 27.36
N GLU A 149 21.71 9.31 28.35
CA GLU A 149 20.51 8.48 28.14
C GLU A 149 19.36 9.30 27.53
N HIS A 150 19.14 10.54 28.00
CA HIS A 150 18.16 11.44 27.39
C HIS A 150 18.49 11.72 25.92
N ARG A 151 19.75 11.99 25.58
CA ARG A 151 20.17 12.18 24.18
C ARG A 151 19.99 10.94 23.33
N ALA A 152 20.30 9.75 23.87
CA ALA A 152 20.07 8.47 23.19
C ALA A 152 18.59 8.32 22.83
N ARG A 153 17.68 8.50 23.79
CA ARG A 153 16.23 8.44 23.56
C ARG A 153 15.77 9.44 22.48
N ARG A 154 16.28 10.67 22.50
CA ARG A 154 15.97 11.68 21.46
C ARG A 154 16.48 11.26 20.08
N ALA A 155 17.63 10.59 19.99
CA ALA A 155 18.15 10.05 18.74
C ALA A 155 17.30 8.86 18.25
N GLU A 156 16.86 7.96 19.13
CA GLU A 156 15.93 6.87 18.79
C GLU A 156 14.59 7.40 18.25
N GLU A 157 13.99 8.39 18.93
CA GLU A 157 12.77 9.06 18.47
C GLU A 157 12.92 9.64 17.05
N ARG A 158 14.08 10.24 16.75
CA ARG A 158 14.40 10.78 15.42
C ARG A 158 14.63 9.67 14.39
N ALA A 159 15.31 8.60 14.77
CA ALA A 159 15.54 7.45 13.90
C ALA A 159 14.22 6.79 13.47
N ALA A 160 13.32 6.55 14.44
CA ALA A 160 11.99 6.00 14.21
C ALA A 160 11.15 6.92 13.32
N ARG A 161 11.17 8.24 13.59
CA ARG A 161 10.45 9.22 12.75
C ARG A 161 10.98 9.24 11.32
N ALA A 162 12.30 9.20 11.13
CA ALA A 162 12.91 9.18 9.81
C ALA A 162 12.59 7.88 9.04
N GLU A 163 12.56 6.73 9.72
CA GLU A 163 12.14 5.47 9.10
C GLU A 163 10.66 5.52 8.68
N GLU A 164 9.81 6.05 9.55
CA GLU A 164 8.39 6.23 9.26
C GLU A 164 8.18 7.10 8.02
N TRP A 165 8.94 8.20 7.89
CA TRP A 165 8.94 9.05 6.70
C TRP A 165 9.37 8.32 5.43
N ALA A 166 10.47 7.57 5.49
CA ALA A 166 10.94 6.80 4.35
C ALA A 166 9.87 5.80 3.90
N ARG A 167 9.22 5.12 4.87
CA ARG A 167 8.13 4.18 4.60
C ARG A 167 6.89 4.89 4.02
N ALA A 168 6.57 6.08 4.53
CA ALA A 168 5.46 6.89 4.05
C ALA A 168 5.66 7.33 2.60
N LEU A 169 6.85 7.83 2.25
CA LEU A 169 7.16 8.25 0.88
C LEU A 169 7.21 7.08 -0.11
N LEU A 170 7.63 5.89 0.33
CA LEU A 170 7.68 4.71 -0.54
C LEU A 170 6.31 4.08 -0.80
N ASN A 171 5.38 4.20 0.16
CA ASN A 171 4.11 3.47 0.13
C ASN A 171 2.86 4.38 0.08
N GLY A 172 3.02 5.68 0.29
CA GLY A 172 1.96 6.66 0.38
C GLY A 172 1.91 7.61 -0.81
N GLN A 173 0.89 8.46 -0.84
CA GLN A 173 0.73 9.52 -1.83
C GLN A 173 1.10 10.86 -1.21
N VAL A 174 2.06 11.57 -1.81
CA VAL A 174 2.37 12.95 -1.41
C VAL A 174 1.33 13.89 -2.00
N MET A 175 0.72 14.72 -1.16
CA MET A 175 -0.21 15.77 -1.56
C MET A 175 0.33 17.12 -1.12
N GLU A 176 0.20 18.14 -1.96
CA GLU A 176 0.47 19.52 -1.57
C GLU A 176 -0.85 20.28 -1.40
N GLN A 177 -1.06 20.90 -0.25
CA GLN A 177 -2.23 21.72 0.02
C GLN A 177 -1.83 22.98 0.80
N ALA A 178 -2.18 24.15 0.26
CA ALA A 178 -1.86 25.46 0.87
C ALA A 178 -0.35 25.68 1.18
N GLY A 179 0.54 25.14 0.33
CA GLY A 179 1.99 25.29 0.50
C GLY A 179 2.59 24.46 1.65
N ARG A 180 1.88 23.42 2.08
CA ARG A 180 2.34 22.34 2.95
C ARG A 180 2.25 21.03 2.18
N SER A 181 3.19 20.12 2.43
CA SER A 181 3.14 18.77 1.85
C SER A 181 2.70 17.79 2.91
N PHE A 182 1.87 16.85 2.49
CA PHE A 182 1.22 15.83 3.29
C PHE A 182 1.59 14.48 2.68
N VAL A 183 1.85 13.47 3.50
CA VAL A 183 1.99 12.11 3.00
C VAL A 183 0.80 11.31 3.50
N ILE A 184 -0.01 10.83 2.56
CA ILE A 184 -1.14 9.95 2.84
C ILE A 184 -0.62 8.53 2.81
N CYS A 185 -0.41 7.95 3.99
CA CYS A 185 -0.09 6.55 4.13
C CYS A 185 -1.35 5.69 3.99
N ALA A 186 -1.22 4.51 3.37
CA ALA A 186 -2.30 3.52 3.36
C ALA A 186 -2.72 3.14 4.80
N GLN A 187 -4.02 3.00 5.01
CA GLN A 187 -4.69 2.87 6.31
C GLN A 187 -4.14 1.74 7.20
N GLN A 188 -3.94 2.01 8.50
CA GLN A 188 -3.95 0.97 9.53
C GLN A 188 -5.38 0.84 10.07
N GLN A 189 -5.94 -0.37 10.07
CA GLN A 189 -7.21 -0.65 10.73
C GLN A 189 -7.05 -0.44 12.24
N PHE A 190 -7.93 0.37 12.84
CA PHE A 190 -8.07 0.48 14.28
C PHE A 190 -9.53 0.16 14.63
N ASP A 191 -9.76 -0.91 15.39
CA ASP A 191 -11.10 -1.33 15.83
C ASP A 191 -12.13 -1.57 14.69
N GLY A 192 -11.69 -2.14 13.55
CA GLY A 192 -12.57 -2.37 12.40
C GLY A 192 -13.06 -1.07 11.74
N GLN A 193 -12.46 0.08 12.07
CA GLN A 193 -12.71 1.31 11.34
C GLN A 193 -11.45 1.72 10.59
N ALA A 194 -11.68 2.11 9.34
CA ALA A 194 -10.68 2.59 8.43
C ALA A 194 -10.30 4.03 8.79
N ALA A 195 -9.40 4.19 9.77
CA ALA A 195 -8.84 5.49 10.06
C ALA A 195 -7.79 5.81 8.99
N VAL A 196 -8.08 6.78 8.10
CA VAL A 196 -7.01 7.44 7.34
C VAL A 196 -6.17 8.18 8.39
N GLN A 197 -4.98 7.67 8.66
CA GLN A 197 -4.07 8.34 9.58
C GLN A 197 -3.44 9.51 8.81
N TYR A 198 -4.12 10.65 8.85
CA TYR A 198 -3.56 11.90 8.37
C TYR A 198 -2.40 12.27 9.27
N ARG A 199 -1.20 12.28 8.70
CA ARG A 199 -0.07 12.94 9.34
C ARG A 199 0.28 14.18 8.54
N GLU A 200 -0.16 15.31 9.08
CA GLU A 200 0.43 16.58 8.72
C GLU A 200 1.88 16.54 9.19
N ILE A 201 2.81 16.62 8.23
CA ILE A 201 4.18 16.86 8.60
C ILE A 201 4.68 18.04 7.77
N ASP A 202 4.91 19.15 8.47
CA ASP A 202 5.37 20.38 7.86
C ASP A 202 6.79 20.18 7.31
N LEU A 203 6.95 20.15 5.97
CA LEU A 203 8.26 20.08 5.33
C LEU A 203 9.15 21.29 5.65
N ARG A 204 8.61 22.40 6.15
CA ARG A 204 9.42 23.53 6.64
C ARG A 204 10.03 23.24 8.00
N SER A 205 9.44 22.35 8.79
CA SER A 205 10.06 21.87 10.05
C SER A 205 11.21 20.89 9.80
N LEU A 206 11.41 20.44 8.55
CA LEU A 206 12.53 19.60 8.15
C LEU A 206 13.82 20.39 7.95
N THR A 207 13.77 21.70 7.70
CA THR A 207 14.97 22.55 7.74
C THR A 207 15.50 22.78 9.15
N ASP A 208 14.70 22.49 10.19
CA ASP A 208 15.15 22.49 11.59
C ASP A 208 15.84 21.17 11.99
N TRP A 209 15.97 20.22 11.06
CA TRP A 209 16.80 19.05 11.29
C TRP A 209 18.26 19.50 11.20
N PRO A 210 19.07 19.31 12.25
CA PRO A 210 20.48 19.63 12.15
C PRO A 210 21.04 18.81 10.98
N GLU A 211 21.64 19.51 10.01
CA GLU A 211 22.50 18.84 9.05
C GLU A 211 23.51 17.98 9.84
N PRO A 212 23.76 16.73 9.40
CA PRO A 212 24.64 15.82 10.11
C PRO A 212 26.05 16.39 10.32
#